data_AF-A0A2D2DML0-F1
#
_entry.id   AF-A0A2D2DML0-F1
#
_cell.length_a   1.000
_cell.length_b   1.000
_cell.length_c   1.000
_cell.angle_alpha   90.00
_cell.angle_beta   90.00
_cell.angle_gamma   90.00
#
_symmetry.space_group_name_H-M   'P 1'
#
loop_
_entity.id
_entity.type
_entity.pdbx_description
1 polymer ?
#
loop_
_entity_poly.entity_id
_entity_poly.type
_entity_poly.pdbx_seq_one_letter_code
_entity_poly.pdbx_strand_id
1 'polypeptide(L)'
;MAGVLLEFMALTKLDWDATYFRFASPGGGTTSSEWLYRKNRELDYFQGIAQLEMTYQTTLEKLAENLSDEIVSEGRERPVVIVATVDSEKNYDLKFDYKNPSALEIRPLSLGMANSYFGDEIVIDKNIEEFQGHLKGLAS
;
A
#
# COMPACT_ATOMS: atom_id res chain seq x y z
N MET A 1 -5.99 7.91 -9.23
CA MET A 1 -5.09 6.78 -8.90
C MET A 1 -5.53 5.48 -9.57
N ALA A 2 -6.81 5.09 -9.51
CA ALA A 2 -7.34 3.88 -10.16
C ALA A 2 -6.81 3.62 -11.59
N GLY A 3 -6.88 4.63 -12.48
CA GLY A 3 -6.38 4.50 -13.85
C GLY A 3 -4.88 4.20 -13.95
N VAL A 4 -4.06 4.82 -13.10
CA VAL A 4 -2.60 4.61 -13.04
C VAL A 4 -2.29 3.19 -12.57
N LEU A 5 -3.00 2.71 -11.54
CA LEU A 5 -2.87 1.33 -11.05
C LEU A 5 -3.26 0.32 -12.13
N LEU A 6 -4.42 0.50 -12.78
CA LEU A 6 -4.89 -0.39 -13.85
C LEU A 6 -3.96 -0.41 -15.06
N GLU A 7 -3.50 0.76 -15.49
CA GLU A 7 -2.58 0.90 -16.62
C GLU A 7 -1.25 0.19 -16.33
N PHE A 8 -0.70 0.40 -15.13
CA PHE A 8 0.51 -0.30 -14.70
C PHE A 8 0.31 -1.83 -14.73
N MET A 9 -0.75 -2.33 -14.10
CA MET A 9 -1.02 -3.77 -14.06
C MET A 9 -1.18 -4.36 -15.46
N ALA A 10 -1.82 -3.65 -16.39
CA ALA A 10 -1.93 -4.09 -17.79
C ALA A 10 -0.57 -4.22 -18.50
N LEU A 11 0.39 -3.36 -18.17
CA LEU A 11 1.75 -3.42 -18.72
C LEU A 11 2.59 -4.56 -18.13
N THR A 12 2.36 -4.91 -16.87
CA THR A 12 3.12 -5.99 -16.20
C THR A 12 2.85 -7.37 -16.77
N LYS A 13 1.65 -7.60 -17.35
CA LYS A 13 1.16 -8.93 -17.78
C LYS A 13 1.18 -9.99 -16.68
N LEU A 14 1.21 -9.58 -15.41
CA LEU A 14 1.09 -10.49 -14.27
C LEU A 14 -0.33 -11.01 -14.19
N ASP A 15 -0.49 -12.20 -13.59
CA ASP A 15 -1.79 -12.65 -13.10
C ASP A 15 -1.99 -12.06 -11.70
N TRP A 16 -3.09 -11.36 -11.48
CA TRP A 16 -3.34 -10.60 -10.26
C TRP A 16 -4.84 -10.51 -9.97
N ASP A 17 -5.18 -10.37 -8.69
CA ASP A 17 -6.56 -10.16 -8.25
C ASP A 17 -6.77 -8.75 -7.72
N ALA A 18 -5.77 -8.15 -7.07
CA ALA A 18 -5.81 -6.76 -6.61
C ALA A 18 -4.42 -6.13 -6.54
N THR A 19 -4.31 -4.81 -6.68
CA THR A 19 -3.09 -4.04 -6.42
C THR A 19 -3.34 -2.92 -5.43
N TYR A 20 -2.35 -2.65 -4.60
CA TYR A 20 -2.44 -1.78 -3.43
C TYR A 20 -1.29 -0.78 -3.47
N PHE A 21 -1.61 0.50 -3.41
CA PHE A 21 -0.64 1.56 -3.24
C PHE A 21 -0.92 2.26 -1.92
N ARG A 22 0.09 2.32 -1.05
CA ARG A 22 0.03 3.03 0.21
C ARG A 22 0.97 4.23 0.13
N PHE A 23 0.50 5.37 0.58
CA PHE A 23 1.27 6.60 0.74
C PHE A 23 1.12 7.12 2.16
N ALA A 24 2.22 7.42 2.82
CA ALA A 24 2.24 8.04 4.15
C ALA A 24 3.00 9.37 4.11
N SER A 25 2.39 10.41 4.68
CA SER A 25 2.93 11.77 4.78
C SER A 25 2.62 12.36 6.18
N PRO A 26 3.37 11.97 7.23
CA PRO A 26 3.17 12.48 8.60
C PRO A 26 3.43 13.98 8.79
N GLY A 27 3.83 14.71 7.75
CA GLY A 27 4.31 16.09 7.83
C GLY A 27 5.84 16.16 8.02
N GLY A 28 6.38 17.38 8.07
CA GLY A 28 7.82 17.60 8.26
C GLY A 28 8.71 17.25 7.06
N GLY A 29 8.12 17.08 5.87
CA GLY A 29 8.86 16.79 4.62
C GLY A 29 9.24 15.33 4.42
N THR A 30 8.85 14.43 5.32
CA THR A 30 9.04 12.99 5.16
C THR A 30 7.82 12.35 4.52
N THR A 31 8.02 11.61 3.44
CA THR A 31 7.00 10.77 2.80
C THR A 31 7.54 9.35 2.63
N SER A 32 6.64 8.38 2.60
CA SER A 32 6.95 7.02 2.20
C SER A 32 5.82 6.43 1.38
N SER A 33 6.15 5.47 0.53
CA SER A 33 5.17 4.75 -0.25
C SER A 33 5.53 3.27 -0.38
N GLU A 34 4.49 2.45 -0.55
CA GLU A 34 4.59 1.01 -0.77
C GLU A 34 3.66 0.65 -1.93
N TRP A 35 4.09 -0.31 -2.74
CA TRP A 35 3.29 -0.84 -3.83
C TRP A 35 3.51 -2.33 -3.99
N LEU A 36 2.41 -3.07 -4.03
CA LEU A 36 2.39 -4.51 -4.20
C LEU A 36 1.08 -4.96 -4.86
N TYR A 37 1.02 -6.24 -5.19
CA TYR A 37 -0.19 -6.85 -5.71
C TYR A 37 -0.50 -8.13 -4.95
N ARG A 38 -1.75 -8.57 -5.05
CA ARG A 38 -2.24 -9.83 -4.50
C ARG A 38 -2.57 -10.77 -5.65
N LYS A 39 -2.16 -12.02 -5.52
CA LYS A 39 -2.75 -13.14 -6.25
C LYS A 39 -3.22 -14.21 -5.27
N ASN A 40 -4.44 -14.68 -5.44
CA ASN A 40 -5.15 -15.51 -4.48
C ASN A 40 -5.15 -14.86 -3.09
N ARG A 41 -4.42 -15.46 -2.13
CA ARG A 41 -4.26 -14.98 -0.75
C ARG A 41 -2.82 -14.62 -0.43
N GLU A 42 -2.01 -14.35 -1.44
CA GLU A 42 -0.58 -14.06 -1.31
C GLU A 42 -0.29 -12.64 -1.79
N LEU A 43 0.65 -11.96 -1.13
CA LEU A 43 1.10 -10.62 -1.48
C LEU A 43 2.49 -10.69 -2.10
N ASP A 44 2.65 -10.05 -3.25
CA ASP A 44 3.86 -10.09 -4.05
C ASP A 44 4.34 -8.69 -4.39
N TYR A 45 5.66 -8.54 -4.43
CA TYR A 45 6.32 -7.36 -4.97
C TYR A 45 6.53 -7.49 -6.47
N PHE A 46 6.58 -6.35 -7.16
CA PHE A 46 6.90 -6.31 -8.57
C PHE A 46 8.36 -6.70 -8.83
N GLN A 47 8.58 -7.79 -9.57
CA GLN A 47 9.92 -8.27 -9.91
C GLN A 47 10.29 -7.91 -11.35
N GLY A 48 11.52 -7.43 -11.57
CA GLY A 48 12.06 -7.22 -12.92
C GLY A 48 11.48 -6.02 -13.69
N ILE A 49 10.72 -5.14 -13.05
CA ILE A 49 10.07 -3.97 -13.68
C ILE A 49 10.34 -2.64 -12.98
N ALA A 50 11.44 -2.55 -12.22
CA ALA A 50 11.75 -1.42 -11.33
C ALA A 50 11.66 -0.03 -11.99
N GLN A 51 12.10 0.12 -13.25
CA GLN A 51 12.05 1.43 -13.92
C GLN A 51 10.63 1.85 -14.32
N LEU A 52 9.78 0.89 -14.68
CA LEU A 52 8.35 1.14 -14.91
C LEU A 52 7.68 1.49 -13.58
N GLU A 53 7.93 0.68 -12.56
CA GLU A 53 7.39 0.86 -11.19
C GLU A 53 7.71 2.26 -10.66
N MET A 54 8.97 2.69 -10.69
CA MET A 54 9.40 4.01 -10.20
C MET A 54 8.66 5.18 -10.88
N THR A 55 8.39 5.06 -12.19
CA THR A 55 7.67 6.10 -12.96
C THR A 55 6.22 6.23 -12.51
N TYR A 56 5.54 5.09 -12.34
CA TYR A 56 4.14 5.07 -11.91
C TYR A 56 4.01 5.39 -10.42
N GLN A 57 4.95 4.94 -9.58
CA GLN A 57 5.01 5.26 -8.16
C GLN A 57 5.11 6.76 -7.93
N THR A 58 6.01 7.46 -8.64
CA THR A 58 6.11 8.93 -8.57
C THR A 58 4.80 9.62 -8.98
N THR A 59 4.08 9.06 -9.96
CA THR A 59 2.78 9.57 -10.39
C THR A 59 1.71 9.36 -9.31
N LEU A 60 1.69 8.18 -8.68
CA LEU A 60 0.77 7.85 -7.60
C LEU A 60 1.01 8.71 -6.35
N GLU A 61 2.26 8.97 -5.98
CA GLU A 61 2.63 9.86 -4.88
C GLU A 61 2.10 11.28 -5.10
N LYS A 62 2.32 11.86 -6.29
CA LYS A 62 1.78 13.18 -6.64
C LYS A 62 0.25 13.21 -6.59
N LEU A 63 -0.40 12.14 -7.04
CA LEU A 63 -1.87 12.05 -6.96
C LEU A 63 -2.36 11.96 -5.51
N ALA A 64 -1.62 11.29 -4.62
CA ALA A 64 -1.95 11.20 -3.20
C ALA A 64 -1.74 12.55 -2.50
N GLU A 65 -0.69 13.29 -2.83
CA GLU A 65 -0.46 14.66 -2.36
C GLU A 65 -1.58 15.60 -2.81
N ASN A 66 -1.91 15.60 -4.12
CA ASN A 66 -3.00 16.42 -4.66
C ASN A 66 -4.34 16.09 -4.00
N LEU A 67 -4.66 14.80 -3.80
CA LEU A 67 -5.88 14.40 -3.08
C LEU A 67 -5.88 14.92 -1.65
N SER A 68 -4.74 14.86 -0.97
CA SER A 68 -4.62 15.38 0.39
C SER A 68 -4.85 16.89 0.45
N ASP A 69 -4.32 17.64 -0.53
CA ASP A 69 -4.52 19.09 -0.64
C ASP A 69 -5.99 19.43 -0.93
N GLU A 70 -6.65 18.65 -1.79
CA GLU A 70 -8.07 18.83 -2.10
C GLU A 70 -8.96 18.56 -0.88
N ILE A 71 -8.71 17.48 -0.13
CA ILE A 71 -9.39 17.18 1.15
C ILE A 71 -9.24 18.34 2.14
N VAL A 72 -8.05 18.92 2.26
CA VAL A 72 -7.80 20.07 3.14
C VAL A 72 -8.52 21.32 2.63
N SER A 73 -8.56 21.53 1.32
CA SER A 73 -9.27 22.66 0.70
C SER A 73 -10.79 22.63 0.98
N GLU A 74 -11.35 21.44 1.19
CA GLU A 74 -12.74 21.23 1.65
C GLU A 74 -12.93 21.46 3.16
N GLY A 75 -11.89 21.89 3.89
CA GLY A 75 -11.95 22.16 5.32
C GLY A 75 -11.80 20.92 6.22
N ARG A 76 -11.31 19.80 5.69
CA ARG A 76 -11.05 18.58 6.47
C ARG A 76 -9.59 18.49 6.92
N GLU A 77 -9.33 17.61 7.87
CA GLU A 77 -7.97 17.29 8.30
C GLU A 77 -7.19 16.59 7.16
N ARG A 78 -5.88 16.85 7.07
CA ARG A 78 -5.01 16.19 6.10
C ARG A 78 -4.86 14.71 6.48
N PRO A 79 -5.11 13.75 5.57
CA PRO A 79 -4.79 12.36 5.85
C PRO A 79 -3.27 12.17 5.99
N VAL A 80 -2.88 11.38 6.98
CA VAL A 80 -1.48 10.97 7.22
C VAL A 80 -1.14 9.75 6.37
N VAL A 81 -2.10 8.85 6.15
CA VAL A 81 -1.96 7.68 5.28
C VAL A 81 -3.12 7.63 4.30
N ILE A 82 -2.81 7.29 3.05
CA ILE A 82 -3.77 6.96 2.00
C ILE A 82 -3.43 5.57 1.48
N VAL A 83 -4.41 4.68 1.42
CA VAL A 83 -4.30 3.41 0.69
C VAL A 83 -5.30 3.41 -0.45
N ALA A 84 -4.79 3.28 -1.67
CA ALA A 84 -5.58 3.08 -2.89
C ALA A 84 -5.53 1.60 -3.28
N THR A 85 -6.68 1.02 -3.58
CA THR A 85 -6.79 -0.37 -4.04
C THR A 85 -7.61 -0.42 -5.31
N VAL A 86 -7.19 -1.23 -6.27
CA VAL A 86 -8.04 -1.63 -7.39
C VAL A 86 -7.95 -3.14 -7.57
N ASP A 87 -9.08 -3.79 -7.83
CA ASP A 87 -9.13 -5.22 -8.16
C ASP A 87 -9.19 -5.47 -9.67
N SER A 88 -9.05 -6.74 -10.08
CA SER A 88 -9.10 -7.15 -11.48
C SER A 88 -10.50 -6.99 -12.11
N GLU A 89 -11.54 -6.84 -11.29
CA GLU A 89 -12.90 -6.48 -11.69
C GLU A 89 -13.08 -4.95 -11.84
N LYS A 90 -12.02 -4.17 -11.57
CA LYS A 90 -11.95 -2.70 -11.62
C LYS A 90 -12.74 -2.00 -10.50
N ASN A 91 -13.05 -2.69 -9.42
CA ASN A 91 -13.55 -2.05 -8.21
C ASN A 91 -12.40 -1.29 -7.56
N TYR A 92 -12.65 -0.02 -7.23
CA TYR A 92 -11.66 0.88 -6.66
C TYR A 92 -12.08 1.34 -5.27
N ASP A 93 -11.14 1.31 -4.32
CA ASP A 93 -11.35 1.73 -2.93
C ASP A 93 -10.23 2.68 -2.47
N LEU A 94 -10.58 3.56 -1.52
CA LEU A 94 -9.67 4.46 -0.84
C LEU A 94 -9.90 4.40 0.67
N LYS A 95 -8.83 4.14 1.41
CA LYS A 95 -8.82 4.24 2.88
C LYS A 95 -7.84 5.30 3.35
N PHE A 96 -8.20 5.93 4.46
CA PHE A 96 -7.44 7.02 5.06
C PHE A 96 -7.16 6.73 6.52
N ASP A 97 -5.98 7.10 7.00
CA ASP A 97 -5.69 7.29 8.42
C ASP A 97 -5.20 8.72 8.64
N TYR A 98 -5.65 9.37 9.70
CA TYR A 98 -5.38 10.78 9.98
C TYR A 98 -4.41 11.00 11.14
N LYS A 99 -3.94 9.93 11.80
CA LYS A 99 -3.23 10.03 13.09
C LYS A 99 -1.94 9.24 13.12
N ASN A 100 -1.93 8.03 12.56
CA ASN A 100 -0.84 7.09 12.71
C ASN A 100 -0.14 6.83 11.36
N PRO A 101 1.10 7.29 11.16
CA PRO A 101 1.85 7.06 9.92
C PRO A 101 2.24 5.60 9.70
N SER A 102 2.09 4.74 10.71
CA SER A 102 2.29 3.29 10.59
C SER A 102 0.98 2.53 10.42
N ALA A 103 -0.18 3.18 10.32
CA ALA A 103 -1.45 2.50 10.07
C ALA A 103 -1.57 2.02 8.62
N LEU A 104 -2.42 1.01 8.41
CA LEU A 104 -2.74 0.47 7.09
C LEU A 104 -1.51 0.00 6.31
N GLU A 105 -0.50 -0.55 6.99
CA GLU A 105 0.69 -1.10 6.33
C GLU A 105 0.28 -2.26 5.41
N ILE A 106 0.80 -2.27 4.19
CA ILE A 106 0.46 -3.29 3.21
C ILE A 106 1.56 -4.35 3.06
N ARG A 107 2.74 -4.14 3.67
CA ARG A 107 3.88 -5.06 3.51
C ARG A 107 3.59 -6.43 4.11
N PRO A 108 4.14 -7.52 3.55
CA PRO A 108 4.03 -8.87 4.12
C PRO A 108 4.48 -8.95 5.59
N LEU A 109 5.50 -8.19 5.99
CA LEU A 109 5.97 -8.14 7.39
C LEU A 109 4.97 -7.53 8.37
N SER A 110 3.95 -6.81 7.90
CA SER A 110 2.91 -6.23 8.74
C SER A 110 1.73 -7.18 8.97
N LEU A 111 1.65 -8.29 8.22
CA LEU A 111 0.51 -9.20 8.30
C LEU A 111 0.34 -9.75 9.73
N GLY A 112 -0.91 -9.78 10.19
CA GLY A 112 -1.27 -10.17 11.56
C GLY A 112 -0.91 -9.15 12.65
N MET A 113 -0.33 -8.00 12.30
CA MET A 113 -0.10 -6.90 13.23
C MET A 113 -1.30 -5.94 13.28
N ALA A 114 -1.47 -5.24 14.40
CA ALA A 114 -2.60 -4.33 14.62
C ALA A 114 -2.69 -3.17 13.61
N ASN A 115 -1.61 -2.88 12.92
CA ASN A 115 -1.51 -1.81 11.94
C ASN A 115 -1.55 -2.30 10.49
N SER A 116 -1.75 -3.61 10.25
CA SER A 116 -1.88 -4.14 8.89
C SER A 116 -3.16 -3.62 8.23
N TYR A 117 -3.08 -3.34 6.93
CA TYR A 117 -4.27 -3.12 6.10
C TYR A 117 -5.12 -4.38 5.97
N PHE A 118 -4.45 -5.54 5.96
CA PHE A 118 -5.07 -6.84 5.71
C PHE A 118 -5.55 -7.47 7.01
N GLY A 119 -6.76 -8.02 7.00
CA GLY A 119 -7.25 -8.92 8.05
C GLY A 119 -6.75 -10.36 7.84
N ASP A 120 -7.58 -11.34 8.20
CA ASP A 120 -7.28 -12.78 8.01
C ASP A 120 -7.35 -13.25 6.53
N GLU A 121 -7.49 -12.31 5.60
CA GLU A 121 -7.68 -12.56 4.18
C GLU A 121 -6.41 -13.01 3.46
N ILE A 122 -5.23 -12.61 3.95
CA ILE A 122 -3.92 -12.95 3.39
C ILE A 122 -3.27 -14.08 4.21
N VAL A 123 -2.66 -15.03 3.51
CA VAL A 123 -1.83 -16.07 4.12
C VAL A 123 -0.47 -15.49 4.48
N ILE A 124 -0.04 -15.69 5.72
CA ILE A 124 1.29 -15.30 6.16
C ILE A 124 2.24 -16.45 5.82
N ASP A 125 3.27 -16.17 5.02
CA ASP A 125 4.31 -17.15 4.73
C ASP A 125 5.02 -17.56 6.03
N LYS A 126 5.31 -18.85 6.17
CA LYS A 126 5.91 -19.39 7.40
C LYS A 126 7.25 -18.72 7.76
N ASN A 127 8.05 -18.34 6.76
CA ASN A 127 9.32 -17.65 7.02
C ASN A 127 9.08 -16.23 7.57
N ILE A 128 8.01 -15.57 7.13
CA ILE A 128 7.59 -14.28 7.68
C ILE A 128 7.15 -14.45 9.13
N GLU A 129 6.35 -15.47 9.43
CA GLU A 129 5.92 -15.77 10.81
C GLU A 129 7.13 -16.04 11.72
N GLU A 130 8.07 -16.89 11.28
CA GLU A 130 9.29 -17.21 12.01
C GLU A 130 10.16 -15.96 12.25
N PHE A 131 10.32 -15.11 11.23
CA PHE A 131 11.07 -13.86 11.34
C PHE A 131 10.39 -12.86 12.29
N GLN A 132 9.07 -12.67 12.18
CA GLN A 132 8.30 -11.85 13.11
C GLN A 132 8.42 -12.37 14.55
N GLY A 133 8.41 -13.70 14.73
CA GLY A 133 8.64 -14.35 16.02
C GLY A 133 10.02 -14.03 16.61
N HIS A 134 11.07 -14.08 15.78
CA HIS A 134 12.42 -13.70 16.19
C HIS A 134 12.51 -12.23 16.61
N LEU A 135 11.93 -11.32 15.83
CA LEU A 135 11.91 -9.89 16.17
C LEU A 135 11.21 -9.62 17.51
N LYS A 136 10.10 -10.31 17.81
CA LYS A 136 9.41 -10.20 19.10
C LYS A 136 10.29 -10.67 20.26
N GLY A 137 11.03 -11.76 20.08
CA GLY A 137 11.96 -12.28 21.10
C GLY A 137 13.20 -11.42 21.33
N LEU A 138 13.55 -10.51 20.41
CA LEU A 138 14.63 -9.54 20.59
C LEU A 138 14.18 -8.28 21.34
N ALA A 139 12.88 -7.99 21.35
CA ALA A 139 12.29 -6.82 22.00
C ALA A 139 11.88 -7.08 23.47
N SER A 140 12.01 -8.32 23.94
CA SER A 140 11.71 -8.79 25.31
C SER A 140 12.96 -8.94 26.16
#